data_AF-A0A9E3TBU4-F1
#
_entry.id   AF-A0A9E3TBU4-F1
#
_cell.length_a   1.000
_cell.length_b   1.000
_cell.length_c   1.000
_cell.angle_alpha   90.00
_cell.angle_beta   90.00
_cell.angle_gamma   90.00
#
_symmetry.space_group_name_H-M   'P 1'
#
loop_
_entity.id
_entity.type
_entity.pdbx_description
1 polymer ?
#
loop_
_entity_poly.entity_id
_entity_poly.type
_entity_poly.pdbx_seq_one_letter_code
_entity_poly.pdbx_strand_id
1 'polypeptide(L)'
;NVANRLKEKGYDKDIQLYGLLHDASEAYLCDIPRPVKKYLPEYRKHEINIQDMIYKKFCGKIPDEKILSEIVLPTDDEVLYEEAQSLTNNLNLWAGEPVKIEIDINPIHPELIEATFKELYTELTL
;
A
#
# COMPACT_ATOMS: atom_id res chain seq x y z
N ASN A 1 -8.05 -2.32 0.85
CA ASN A 1 -6.64 -2.04 1.24
C ASN A 1 -5.77 -3.25 0.91
N VAL A 2 -4.47 -3.04 0.71
CA VAL A 2 -3.49 -4.07 0.28
C VAL A 2 -3.38 -5.23 1.27
N ALA A 3 -3.42 -4.97 2.58
CA ALA A 3 -3.33 -6.02 3.61
C ALA A 3 -4.48 -7.04 3.53
N ASN A 4 -5.73 -6.56 3.36
CA ASN A 4 -6.89 -7.44 3.20
C ASN A 4 -6.76 -8.31 1.93
N ARG A 5 -6.26 -7.72 0.84
CA ARG A 5 -6.02 -8.47 -0.40
C ARG A 5 -4.95 -9.54 -0.23
N LEU A 6 -3.88 -9.25 0.51
CA LEU A 6 -2.85 -10.24 0.88
C LEU A 6 -3.42 -11.36 1.77
N LYS A 7 -4.34 -11.03 2.68
CA LYS A 7 -5.07 -12.00 3.51
C LYS A 7 -5.92 -12.95 2.65
N GLU A 8 -6.66 -12.42 1.68
CA GLU A 8 -7.44 -13.22 0.72
C GLU A 8 -6.57 -14.16 -0.13
N LYS A 9 -5.37 -13.70 -0.50
CA LYS A 9 -4.37 -14.52 -1.21
C LYS A 9 -3.71 -15.58 -0.32
N GLY A 10 -3.99 -15.61 0.98
CA GLY A 10 -3.49 -16.60 1.93
C GLY A 10 -2.07 -16.36 2.43
N TYR A 11 -1.54 -15.13 2.31
CA TYR A 11 -0.25 -14.79 2.87
C TYR A 11 -0.29 -14.72 4.41
N ASP A 12 0.86 -14.91 5.05
CA ASP A 12 0.98 -14.83 6.50
C ASP A 12 0.81 -13.40 7.05
N LYS A 13 0.75 -13.29 8.39
CA LYS A 13 0.55 -12.00 9.07
C LYS A 13 1.69 -11.00 8.81
N ASP A 14 2.93 -11.45 8.67
CA ASP A 14 4.07 -10.57 8.44
C ASP A 14 3.95 -9.89 7.07
N ILE A 15 3.61 -10.67 6.03
CA ILE A 15 3.38 -10.14 4.68
C ILE A 15 2.16 -9.21 4.65
N GLN A 16 1.07 -9.57 5.33
CA GLN A 16 -0.09 -8.69 5.48
C GLN A 16 0.29 -7.37 6.16
N LEU A 17 1.13 -7.42 7.20
CA LEU A 17 1.60 -6.22 7.90
C LEU A 17 2.47 -5.34 7.00
N TYR A 18 3.28 -5.93 6.13
CA TYR A 18 4.04 -5.18 5.12
C TYR A 18 3.13 -4.43 4.16
N GLY A 19 2.05 -5.06 3.70
CA GLY A 19 1.03 -4.41 2.88
C GLY A 19 0.22 -3.37 3.63
N LEU A 20 -0.04 -3.55 4.94
CA LEU A 20 -0.72 -2.54 5.74
C LEU A 20 0.11 -1.26 5.87
N LEU A 21 1.42 -1.40 6.00
CA LEU A 21 2.34 -0.29 6.26
C LEU A 21 3.05 0.24 5.01
N HIS A 22 2.77 -0.26 3.81
CA HIS A 22 3.59 0.03 2.62
C HIS A 22 3.69 1.52 2.26
N ASP A 23 2.63 2.30 2.49
CA ASP A 23 2.58 3.75 2.27
C ASP A 23 2.72 4.58 3.56
N ALA A 24 3.17 3.98 4.66
CA ALA A 24 3.23 4.67 5.96
C ALA A 24 4.17 5.89 5.95
N SER A 25 5.15 5.94 5.05
CA SER A 25 6.00 7.12 4.83
C SER A 25 5.23 8.35 4.32
N GLU A 26 4.07 8.18 3.69
CA GLU A 26 3.22 9.27 3.19
C GLU A 26 2.60 10.10 4.31
N ALA A 27 2.49 9.55 5.52
CA ALA A 27 2.12 10.32 6.71
C ALA A 27 3.12 11.45 7.04
N TYR A 28 4.35 11.37 6.53
CA TYR A 28 5.42 12.35 6.74
C TYR A 28 5.73 13.17 5.48
N LEU A 29 5.57 12.59 4.29
CA LEU A 29 5.96 13.21 3.02
C LEU A 29 4.80 13.66 2.14
N CYS A 30 3.55 13.32 2.52
CA CYS A 30 2.33 13.43 1.72
C CYS A 30 2.34 12.55 0.46
N ASP A 31 1.17 12.06 0.04
CA ASP A 31 1.05 11.30 -1.21
C ASP A 31 1.40 12.17 -2.43
N ILE A 32 2.15 11.60 -3.36
CA ILE A 32 2.53 12.19 -4.63
C ILE A 32 2.04 11.30 -5.77
N PRO A 33 1.19 11.82 -6.69
CA PRO A 33 0.67 11.05 -7.80
C PRO A 33 1.76 10.32 -8.60
N ARG A 34 1.55 9.03 -8.83
CA ARG A 34 2.49 8.12 -9.52
C ARG A 34 3.09 8.69 -10.83
N PRO A 35 2.34 9.36 -11.73
CA PRO A 35 2.89 9.96 -12.95
C PRO A 35 3.90 11.10 -12.71
N VAL A 36 3.80 11.79 -11.58
CA VAL A 36 4.69 12.90 -11.18
C VAL A 36 5.92 12.37 -10.45
N LYS A 37 5.75 11.34 -9.62
CA LYS A 37 6.79 10.73 -8.76
C LYS A 37 8.03 10.27 -9.53
N LYS A 38 7.94 9.98 -10.84
CA LYS A 38 9.09 9.63 -11.70
C LYS A 38 10.05 10.79 -12.00
N TYR A 39 9.59 12.03 -11.82
CA TYR A 39 10.40 13.23 -12.02
C TYR A 39 11.00 13.77 -10.71
N LEU A 40 10.82 13.07 -9.58
CA LEU A 40 11.24 13.49 -8.24
C LEU A 40 12.16 12.44 -7.60
N PRO A 41 13.41 12.27 -8.08
CA PRO A 41 14.32 11.22 -7.58
C PRO A 41 14.70 11.41 -6.10
N GLU A 42 14.89 12.65 -5.64
CA GLU A 42 15.20 12.91 -4.23
C GLU A 42 14.02 12.59 -3.32
N TYR A 43 12.77 12.83 -3.77
CA TYR A 43 11.57 12.44 -3.04
C TYR A 43 11.55 10.93 -2.81
N ARG A 44 11.78 10.12 -3.86
CA ARG A 44 11.83 8.65 -3.74
C ARG A 44 12.89 8.18 -2.75
N LYS A 45 14.05 8.82 -2.75
CA LYS A 45 15.12 8.50 -1.80
C LYS A 45 14.70 8.77 -0.36
N HIS A 46 14.04 9.91 -0.10
CA HIS A 46 13.51 10.22 1.23
C HIS A 46 12.40 9.26 1.67
N GLU A 47 11.50 8.93 0.74
CA GLU A 47 10.42 7.98 0.96
C GLU A 47 10.96 6.59 1.36
N ILE A 48 11.89 6.02 0.59
CA ILE A 48 12.52 4.72 0.90
C ILE A 48 13.17 4.76 2.29
N ASN A 49 13.91 5.81 2.63
CA ASN A 49 14.58 5.91 3.92
C ASN A 49 13.59 5.94 5.10
N ILE A 50 12.51 6.71 4.98
CA ILE A 50 11.47 6.78 6.02
C ILE A 50 10.73 5.45 6.11
N GLN A 51 10.39 4.86 4.97
CA GLN A 51 9.69 3.59 4.89
C GLN A 51 10.50 2.45 5.54
N ASP A 52 11.81 2.39 5.29
CA ASP A 52 12.72 1.43 5.94
C ASP A 52 12.77 1.63 7.46
N MET A 53 12.75 2.88 7.95
CA MET A 53 12.71 3.17 9.38
C MET A 53 11.40 2.70 10.02
N ILE A 54 10.28 2.90 9.33
CA ILE A 54 8.96 2.44 9.77
C ILE A 54 8.94 0.92 9.83
N TYR A 55 9.38 0.23 8.77
CA TYR A 55 9.43 -1.24 8.78
C TYR A 55 10.32 -1.80 9.89
N LYS A 56 11.53 -1.23 10.10
CA LYS A 56 12.38 -1.64 11.24
C LYS A 56 11.68 -1.44 12.58
N LYS A 57 10.94 -0.34 12.75
CA LYS A 57 10.30 0.01 14.01
C LYS A 57 9.07 -0.86 14.31
N PHE A 58 8.23 -1.10 13.32
CA PHE A 58 6.91 -1.71 13.50
C PHE A 58 6.85 -3.17 13.06
N CYS A 59 7.74 -3.62 12.18
CA CYS A 59 7.86 -5.02 11.75
C CYS A 59 9.14 -5.71 12.23
N GLY A 60 10.03 -5.00 12.94
CA GLY A 60 11.29 -5.54 13.46
C GLY A 60 12.41 -5.73 12.41
N LYS A 61 12.10 -5.64 11.12
CA LYS A 61 13.07 -5.73 10.01
C LYS A 61 12.55 -5.01 8.78
N ILE A 62 13.46 -4.67 7.86
CA ILE A 62 13.07 -4.32 6.49
C ILE A 62 12.63 -5.62 5.79
N PRO A 63 11.50 -5.63 5.06
CA PRO A 63 11.10 -6.79 4.27
C PRO A 63 12.15 -7.14 3.22
N ASP A 64 12.28 -8.41 2.87
CA ASP A 64 13.15 -8.81 1.77
C ASP A 64 12.67 -8.15 0.47
N GLU A 65 13.61 -7.71 -0.38
CA GLU A 65 13.30 -7.03 -1.64
C GLU A 65 12.31 -7.83 -2.49
N LYS A 66 12.45 -9.16 -2.52
CA LYS A 66 11.53 -10.05 -3.24
C LYS A 66 10.11 -10.02 -2.71
N ILE A 67 9.92 -9.93 -1.38
CA ILE A 67 8.58 -9.82 -0.80
C ILE A 67 7.94 -8.50 -1.25
N LEU A 68 8.71 -7.41 -1.27
CA LEU A 68 8.20 -6.12 -1.76
C LEU A 68 7.89 -6.18 -3.26
N SER A 69 8.85 -6.59 -4.09
CA SER A 69 8.74 -6.52 -5.55
C SER A 69 7.81 -7.56 -6.17
N GLU A 70 7.66 -8.73 -5.55
CA GLU A 70 6.89 -9.84 -6.12
C GLU A 70 5.53 -10.04 -5.44
N ILE A 71 5.31 -9.47 -4.24
CA ILE A 71 4.08 -9.70 -3.45
C ILE A 71 3.38 -8.39 -3.11
N VAL A 72 4.04 -7.48 -2.38
CA VAL A 72 3.37 -6.27 -1.86
C VAL A 72 3.07 -5.28 -2.98
N LEU A 73 4.08 -4.86 -3.75
CA LEU A 73 3.92 -3.88 -4.83
C LEU A 73 2.98 -4.36 -5.94
N PRO A 74 3.04 -5.63 -6.39
CA PRO A 74 2.05 -6.12 -7.36
C PRO A 74 0.63 -6.16 -6.80
N THR A 75 0.47 -6.40 -5.49
CA THR A 75 -0.86 -6.39 -4.87
C THR A 75 -1.38 -4.95 -4.69
N ASP A 76 -0.50 -3.98 -4.42
CA ASP A 76 -0.83 -2.56 -4.49
C ASP A 76 -1.30 -2.17 -5.91
N ASP A 77 -0.56 -2.58 -6.95
CA ASP A 77 -0.94 -2.33 -8.35
C ASP A 77 -2.32 -2.91 -8.71
N GLU A 78 -2.68 -4.08 -8.18
CA GLU A 78 -4.03 -4.64 -8.35
C GLU A 78 -5.11 -3.74 -7.75
N VAL A 79 -4.88 -3.23 -6.54
CA VAL A 79 -5.81 -2.31 -5.85
C VAL A 79 -5.90 -0.99 -6.62
N LEU A 80 -4.76 -0.43 -7.00
CA LEU A 80 -4.68 0.82 -7.75
C LEU A 80 -5.43 0.74 -9.08
N TYR A 81 -5.29 -0.37 -9.82
CA TYR A 81 -5.98 -0.53 -11.10
C TYR A 81 -7.50 -0.45 -10.94
N GLU A 82 -8.04 -1.14 -9.93
CA GLU A 82 -9.48 -1.15 -9.67
C GLU A 82 -9.99 0.21 -9.17
N GLU A 83 -9.25 0.87 -8.27
CA GLU A 83 -9.53 2.24 -7.85
C GLU A 83 -9.52 3.21 -9.03
N ALA A 84 -8.50 3.14 -9.88
CA ALA A 84 -8.37 3.99 -11.05
C ALA A 84 -9.53 3.77 -12.03
N GLN A 85 -9.94 2.52 -12.25
CA GLN A 85 -11.04 2.16 -13.14
C GLN A 85 -12.37 2.70 -12.62
N SER A 86 -12.59 2.59 -11.31
CA SER A 86 -13.87 2.92 -10.70
C SER A 86 -14.02 4.40 -10.34
N LEU A 87 -12.92 5.08 -10.01
CA LEU A 87 -12.93 6.46 -9.52
C LEU A 87 -12.49 7.49 -10.57
N THR A 88 -11.91 7.07 -11.69
CA THR A 88 -11.41 7.99 -12.72
C THR A 88 -12.02 7.72 -14.09
N ASN A 89 -12.10 8.77 -14.90
CA ASN A 89 -12.64 8.67 -16.26
C ASN A 89 -11.58 8.24 -17.29
N ASN A 90 -10.32 8.03 -16.88
CA ASN A 90 -9.25 7.71 -17.81
C ASN A 90 -8.08 6.93 -17.18
N LEU A 91 -7.95 5.66 -17.58
CA LEU A 91 -6.89 4.76 -17.14
C LEU A 91 -5.52 5.03 -17.77
N ASN A 92 -5.47 5.71 -18.94
CA ASN A 92 -4.29 6.24 -19.65
C ASN A 92 -2.93 5.52 -19.42
N LEU A 93 -2.93 4.19 -19.29
CA LEU A 93 -1.76 3.34 -19.06
C LEU A 93 -0.94 3.65 -17.79
N TRP A 94 -1.45 4.45 -16.85
CA TRP A 94 -0.72 4.79 -15.61
C TRP A 94 -1.03 3.84 -14.46
N ALA A 95 -2.20 3.19 -14.49
CA ALA A 95 -2.68 2.28 -13.46
C ALA A 95 -2.26 0.81 -13.69
N GLY A 96 -1.41 0.54 -14.70
CA GLY A 96 -0.90 -0.81 -14.97
C GLY A 96 -1.85 -1.68 -15.81
N GLU A 97 -1.72 -3.00 -15.62
CA GLU A 97 -2.45 -4.02 -16.39
C GLU A 97 -3.84 -4.31 -15.81
N PRO A 98 -4.82 -4.68 -16.66
CA PRO A 98 -6.15 -4.99 -16.19
C PRO A 98 -6.22 -6.15 -15.21
N VAL A 99 -6.73 -5.89 -14.01
CA VAL A 99 -7.17 -6.91 -13.07
C VAL A 99 -8.67 -6.81 -12.84
N LYS A 100 -9.30 -7.94 -12.50
CA LYS A 100 -10.68 -7.98 -12.00
C LYS A 100 -10.64 -8.44 -10.55
N ILE A 101 -10.70 -7.49 -9.64
CA ILE A 101 -10.87 -7.74 -8.21
C ILE A 101 -12.09 -6.96 -7.72
N GLU A 102 -12.68 -7.38 -6.62
CA GLU A 102 -13.78 -6.66 -5.98
C GLU A 102 -13.24 -5.98 -4.73
N ILE A 103 -13.23 -4.65 -4.71
CA ILE A 103 -12.84 -3.85 -3.55
C ILE A 103 -13.93 -2.82 -3.26
N ASP A 104 -14.13 -2.50 -1.98
CA ASP A 104 -15.00 -1.40 -1.58
C ASP A 104 -14.28 -0.07 -1.79
N ILE A 105 -14.76 0.69 -2.78
CA ILE A 105 -14.23 2.01 -3.17
C ILE A 105 -15.00 3.17 -2.53
N ASN A 106 -16.03 2.89 -1.72
CA ASN A 106 -16.84 3.95 -1.16
C ASN A 106 -16.03 4.76 -0.14
N PRO A 107 -16.10 6.11 -0.16
CA PRO A 107 -15.40 6.93 0.81
C PRO A 107 -15.84 6.60 2.24
N ILE A 108 -14.88 6.31 3.11
CA ILE A 108 -15.09 6.04 4.53
C ILE A 108 -14.71 7.29 5.32
N HIS A 109 -15.46 7.59 6.39
CA HIS A 109 -15.13 8.72 7.27
C HIS A 109 -13.73 8.52 7.91
N PRO A 110 -12.88 9.57 7.99
CA PRO A 110 -11.51 9.46 8.49
C PRO A 110 -11.37 8.76 9.85
N GLU A 111 -12.28 9.03 10.79
CA GLU A 111 -12.27 8.41 12.12
C GLU A 111 -12.49 6.89 12.07
N LEU A 112 -13.33 6.42 11.14
CA LEU A 112 -13.63 5.00 11.00
C LEU A 112 -12.49 4.25 10.30
N ILE A 113 -11.87 4.85 9.27
CA ILE A 113 -10.71 4.23 8.62
C ILE A 113 -9.50 4.20 9.56
N GLU A 114 -9.31 5.23 10.40
CA GLU A 114 -8.26 5.23 11.43
C GLU A 114 -8.49 4.11 12.47
N ALA A 115 -9.73 3.95 12.95
CA ALA A 115 -10.07 2.91 13.91
C ALA A 115 -9.83 1.50 13.33
N THR A 116 -10.34 1.23 12.12
CA THR A 116 -10.17 -0.06 11.46
C THR A 116 -8.71 -0.35 11.09
N PHE A 117 -7.93 0.66 10.71
CA PHE A 117 -6.48 0.53 10.51
C PHE A 117 -5.76 0.10 11.80
N LYS A 118 -6.07 0.74 12.94
CA LYS A 118 -5.47 0.41 14.24
C LYS A 118 -5.86 -0.99 14.73
N GLU A 119 -7.10 -1.38 14.54
CA GLU A 119 -7.59 -2.73 14.86
C GLU A 119 -6.84 -3.79 14.05
N LEU A 120 -6.74 -3.60 12.72
CA LEU A 120 -6.02 -4.52 11.85
C LEU A 120 -4.51 -4.56 12.17
N TYR A 121 -3.89 -3.42 12.44
CA TYR A 121 -2.50 -3.37 12.89
C TYR A 121 -2.30 -4.20 14.18
N THR A 122 -3.23 -4.09 15.13
CA THR A 122 -3.18 -4.85 16.39
C THR A 122 -3.35 -6.35 16.13
N GLU A 123 -4.29 -6.76 15.27
CA GLU A 123 -4.48 -8.16 14.88
C GLU A 123 -3.22 -8.78 14.26
N LEU A 124 -2.52 -8.02 13.42
CA LEU A 124 -1.34 -8.49 12.70
C LEU A 124 -0.05 -8.52 13.54
N THR A 125 -0.03 -7.80 14.67
CA THR A 125 1.13 -7.72 15.57
C THR A 125 1.01 -8.60 16.82
N LEU A 126 -0.14 -9.24 17.03
CA LEU A 126 -0.40 -10.28 18.05
C LEU A 126 -0.11 -11.68 17.53
#